data_AF-A0A150SXQ7-F1
#
_entry.id   AF-A0A150SXQ7-F1
#
_cell.length_a   1.000
_cell.length_b   1.000
_cell.length_c   1.000
_cell.angle_alpha   90.00
_cell.angle_beta   90.00
_cell.angle_gamma   90.00
#
_symmetry.space_group_name_H-M   'P 1'
#
loop_
_entity.id
_entity.type
_entity.pdbx_description
1 polymer ?
#
loop_
_entity_poly.entity_id
_entity_poly.type
_entity_poly.pdbx_seq_one_letter_code
_entity_poly.pdbx_strand_id
1 'polypeptide(L)'
;MHLIVALTSLLTAACGRLEGDLCDYKCDCEGCSDREYDECLDRYDYRYEDADRRGCLDRYDELLACEDDTGICHDYKWEIRCKDEREALDRCVN
;
A
#
# COMPACT_ATOMS: atom_id res chain seq x y z
N MET A 1 15.93 31.75 26.35
CA MET A 1 14.69 31.15 25.82
C MET A 1 15.06 30.41 24.56
N HIS A 2 15.36 29.12 24.64
CA HIS A 2 15.74 28.31 23.48
C HIS A 2 14.47 27.71 22.88
N LEU A 3 14.14 28.11 21.66
CA LEU A 3 13.08 27.51 20.86
C LEU A 3 13.43 26.03 20.61
N ILE A 4 12.60 25.13 21.11
CA ILE A 4 12.56 23.74 20.68
C ILE A 4 11.85 23.74 19.33
N VAL A 5 12.60 23.62 18.24
CA VAL A 5 12.03 23.36 16.91
C VAL A 5 11.68 21.88 16.89
N ALA A 6 10.44 21.56 17.23
CA ALA A 6 9.89 20.23 16.97
C ALA A 6 9.70 20.10 15.45
N LEU A 7 10.62 19.40 14.79
CA LEU A 7 10.39 18.85 13.45
C LEU A 7 9.36 17.72 13.60
N THR A 8 8.08 18.06 13.64
CA THR A 8 7.02 17.12 13.30
C THR A 8 7.00 17.02 11.79
N SER A 9 7.64 15.97 11.26
CA SER A 9 7.53 15.57 9.86
C SER A 9 6.06 15.25 9.57
N LEU A 10 5.34 16.20 8.96
CA LEU A 10 4.06 15.94 8.32
C LEU A 10 4.32 15.12 7.04
N LEU A 11 4.34 13.80 7.18
CA LEU A 11 4.17 12.85 6.07
C LEU A 11 2.66 12.63 5.82
N THR A 12 1.87 13.70 5.76
CA THR A 12 0.40 13.59 5.71
C THR A 12 -0.18 13.60 4.29
N ALA A 13 0.53 13.15 3.26
CA ALA A 13 0.01 13.24 1.89
C ALA A 13 0.61 12.20 0.92
N ALA A 14 0.40 10.91 1.18
CA ALA A 14 0.60 9.89 0.15
C ALA A 14 -0.29 8.62 0.29
N CYS A 15 -1.03 8.45 1.39
CA CYS A 15 -1.83 7.26 1.75
C CYS A 15 -3.06 6.99 0.86
N GLY A 16 -3.00 7.32 -0.43
CA GLY A 16 -4.06 7.04 -1.39
C GLY A 16 -3.60 7.21 -2.84
N ARG A 17 -2.49 7.92 -3.06
CA ARG A 17 -1.91 8.08 -4.39
C ARG A 17 -1.18 6.81 -4.81
N LEU A 18 -0.44 6.21 -3.88
CA LEU A 18 0.36 5.03 -4.17
C LEU A 18 -0.52 3.81 -4.42
N GLU A 19 -1.60 3.64 -3.65
CA GLU A 19 -2.60 2.59 -3.84
C GLU A 19 -3.24 2.66 -5.23
N GLY A 20 -3.60 3.87 -5.67
CA GLY A 20 -4.13 4.10 -7.02
C GLY A 20 -3.10 3.75 -8.10
N ASP A 21 -1.87 4.25 -7.97
CA ASP A 21 -0.79 3.97 -8.91
C ASP A 21 -0.52 2.44 -9.01
N LEU A 22 -0.54 1.71 -7.89
CA LEU A 22 -0.37 0.25 -7.86
C LEU A 22 -1.51 -0.48 -8.58
N CYS A 23 -2.76 -0.02 -8.41
CA CYS A 23 -3.90 -0.57 -9.14
C CYS A 23 -3.82 -0.27 -10.64
N ASP A 24 -3.39 0.93 -11.02
CA ASP A 24 -3.14 1.31 -12.41
C ASP A 24 -2.06 0.40 -13.03
N TYR A 25 -0.90 0.23 -12.38
CA TYR A 25 0.17 -0.63 -12.89
C TYR A 25 -0.27 -2.09 -13.06
N LYS A 26 -1.01 -2.61 -12.07
CA LYS A 26 -1.58 -3.96 -12.15
C LYS A 26 -2.56 -4.07 -13.32
N CYS A 27 -3.44 -3.10 -13.49
CA CYS A 27 -4.50 -3.15 -14.49
C CYS A 27 -4.02 -2.87 -15.91
N ASP A 28 -3.00 -2.03 -16.08
CA ASP A 28 -2.28 -1.87 -17.34
C ASP A 28 -1.59 -3.18 -17.77
N CYS A 29 -1.11 -3.98 -16.80
CA CYS A 29 -0.50 -5.27 -17.06
C CYS A 29 -1.51 -6.38 -17.39
N GLU A 30 -2.57 -6.48 -16.58
CA GLU A 30 -3.51 -7.62 -16.62
C GLU A 30 -4.74 -7.38 -17.50
N GLY A 31 -4.99 -6.13 -17.90
CA GLY A 31 -6.17 -5.75 -18.69
C GLY A 31 -7.46 -5.80 -17.87
N CYS A 32 -7.48 -5.14 -16.71
CA CYS A 32 -8.66 -5.07 -15.85
C CYS A 32 -9.88 -4.42 -16.54
N SER A 33 -11.06 -4.83 -16.10
CA SER A 33 -12.29 -4.04 -16.19
C SER A 33 -12.37 -2.97 -15.10
N ASP A 34 -13.24 -1.96 -15.28
CA ASP A 34 -13.50 -0.92 -14.27
C ASP A 34 -13.83 -1.52 -12.89
N ARG A 35 -14.61 -2.61 -12.88
CA ARG A 35 -14.95 -3.32 -11.64
C ARG A 35 -13.73 -3.94 -10.95
N GLU A 36 -12.79 -4.49 -11.71
CA GLU A 36 -11.57 -5.08 -11.15
C GLU A 36 -10.60 -4.02 -10.62
N TYR A 37 -10.61 -2.83 -11.24
CA TYR A 37 -9.91 -1.67 -10.71
C TYR A 37 -10.52 -1.20 -9.38
N ASP A 38 -11.85 -1.06 -9.30
CA ASP A 38 -12.54 -0.70 -8.05
C ASP A 38 -12.28 -1.74 -6.94
N GLU A 39 -12.34 -3.05 -7.28
CA GLU A 39 -12.01 -4.14 -6.35
C GLU A 39 -10.53 -4.14 -5.91
N CYS A 40 -9.64 -3.52 -6.69
CA CYS A 40 -8.25 -3.31 -6.31
C CYS A 40 -8.15 -2.20 -5.25
N LEU A 41 -8.79 -1.06 -5.48
CA LEU A 41 -8.83 0.06 -4.53
C LEU A 41 -9.48 -0.34 -3.21
N ASP A 42 -10.64 -0.99 -3.26
CA ASP A 42 -11.36 -1.46 -2.08
C ASP A 42 -10.46 -2.36 -1.20
N ARG A 43 -9.60 -3.18 -1.82
CA ARG A 43 -8.68 -4.06 -1.09
C ARG A 43 -7.65 -3.27 -0.29
N TYR A 44 -7.12 -2.19 -0.85
CA TYR A 44 -6.18 -1.34 -0.13
C TYR A 44 -6.91 -0.57 0.97
N ASP A 45 -8.08 0.00 0.69
CA ASP A 45 -8.89 0.71 1.68
C ASP A 45 -9.22 -0.19 2.89
N TYR A 46 -9.68 -1.43 2.66
CA TYR A 46 -9.96 -2.36 3.75
C TYR A 46 -8.70 -2.71 4.57
N ARG A 47 -7.55 -2.87 3.91
CA ARG A 47 -6.28 -3.15 4.61
C ARG A 47 -5.80 -1.96 5.41
N TYR A 48 -5.92 -0.74 4.87
CA TYR A 48 -5.62 0.50 5.55
C TYR A 48 -6.51 0.65 6.80
N GLU A 49 -7.83 0.51 6.65
CA GLU A 49 -8.77 0.65 7.76
C GLU A 49 -8.51 -0.37 8.88
N ASP A 50 -8.19 -1.62 8.53
CA ASP A 50 -7.89 -2.64 9.54
C ASP A 50 -6.53 -2.41 10.21
N ALA A 51 -5.53 -1.95 9.45
CA ALA A 51 -4.24 -1.56 9.99
C ALA A 51 -4.35 -0.36 10.93
N ASP A 52 -5.06 0.70 10.54
CA ASP A 52 -5.29 1.90 11.35
C ASP A 52 -5.98 1.55 12.67
N ARG A 53 -7.09 0.81 12.58
CA ARG A 53 -7.84 0.36 13.75
C ARG A 53 -7.01 -0.44 14.76
N ARG A 54 -5.95 -1.09 14.31
CA ARG A 54 -5.06 -1.94 15.13
C ARG A 54 -3.71 -1.30 15.44
N GLY A 55 -3.46 -0.07 14.97
CA GLY A 55 -2.18 0.62 15.16
C GLY A 55 -1.02 -0.01 14.37
N CYS A 56 -1.33 -0.59 13.20
CA CYS A 56 -0.42 -1.33 12.33
C CYS A 56 -0.06 -0.60 11.03
N LEU A 57 -0.32 0.72 10.94
CA LEU A 57 -0.07 1.51 9.73
C LEU A 57 1.38 1.44 9.24
N ASP A 58 2.36 1.41 10.15
CA ASP A 58 3.77 1.24 9.78
C ASP A 58 4.01 -0.03 8.94
N ARG A 59 3.29 -1.13 9.25
CA ARG A 59 3.38 -2.40 8.50
C ARG A 59 2.65 -2.35 7.17
N TYR A 60 1.58 -1.56 7.10
CA TYR A 60 0.86 -1.32 5.86
C TYR A 60 1.72 -0.49 4.90
N ASP A 61 2.36 0.57 5.39
CA ASP A 61 3.29 1.40 4.62
C ASP A 61 4.51 0.60 4.14
N GLU A 62 5.07 -0.28 4.97
CA GLU A 62 6.13 -1.23 4.58
C GLU A 62 5.69 -2.12 3.41
N LEU A 63 4.43 -2.62 3.44
CA LEU A 63 3.88 -3.43 2.35
C LEU A 63 3.72 -2.63 1.06
N LEU A 64 3.16 -1.42 1.13
CA LEU A 64 2.99 -0.56 -0.05
C LEU A 64 4.33 -0.21 -0.70
N ALA A 65 5.33 0.15 0.10
CA ALA A 65 6.66 0.47 -0.39
C ALA A 65 7.31 -0.72 -1.11
N CYS A 66 7.12 -1.94 -0.59
CA CYS A 66 7.60 -3.13 -1.28
C CYS A 66 6.84 -3.39 -2.60
N GLU A 67 5.52 -3.22 -2.62
CA GLU A 67 4.72 -3.47 -3.82
C GLU A 67 5.10 -2.50 -4.95
N ASP A 68 5.42 -1.24 -4.61
CA ASP A 68 5.94 -0.24 -5.53
C ASP A 68 7.34 -0.60 -6.06
N ASP A 69 8.27 -1.03 -5.19
CA ASP A 69 9.65 -1.35 -5.58
C ASP A 69 9.77 -2.67 -6.38
N THR A 70 8.92 -3.65 -6.07
CA THR A 70 9.07 -5.01 -6.60
C THR A 70 8.02 -5.41 -7.63
N GLY A 71 7.02 -4.57 -7.84
CA GLY A 71 5.95 -4.76 -8.81
C GLY A 71 6.50 -4.89 -10.23
N ILE A 72 6.24 -6.04 -10.85
CA ILE A 72 6.63 -6.30 -12.24
C ILE A 72 5.48 -6.93 -13.02
N CYS A 73 5.35 -6.52 -14.29
CA CYS A 73 4.48 -7.18 -15.24
C CYS A 73 5.25 -8.30 -15.95
N HIS A 74 4.80 -9.54 -15.81
CA HIS A 74 5.37 -10.70 -16.48
C HIS A 74 4.26 -11.56 -17.09
N ASP A 75 4.30 -11.78 -18.41
CA ASP A 75 3.30 -12.57 -19.14
C ASP A 75 1.83 -12.17 -18.85
N TYR A 76 1.52 -10.87 -18.88
CA TYR A 76 0.19 -10.31 -18.57
C TYR A 76 -0.29 -10.61 -17.14
N LYS A 77 0.65 -10.81 -16.22
CA LYS A 77 0.37 -11.05 -14.82
C LYS A 77 1.20 -10.10 -13.96
N TRP A 78 0.53 -9.45 -13.02
CA TRP A 78 1.20 -8.61 -12.04
C TRP A 78 1.79 -9.48 -10.94
N GLU A 79 3.09 -9.34 -10.71
CA GLU A 79 3.83 -10.05 -9.68
C GLU A 79 4.54 -9.08 -8.75
N ILE A 80 4.55 -9.40 -7.46
CA ILE A 80 5.19 -8.63 -6.39
C ILE A 80 5.98 -9.60 -5.50
N ARG A 81 7.05 -9.11 -4.87
CA ARG A 81 7.93 -9.95 -4.03
C ARG A 81 7.83 -9.64 -2.54
N CYS A 82 6.64 -9.24 -2.10
CA CYS A 82 6.37 -8.70 -0.76
C CYS A 82 5.77 -9.71 0.20
N LYS A 83 6.31 -10.93 0.21
CA LYS A 83 5.77 -11.99 1.08
C LYS A 83 5.99 -11.63 2.55
N ASP A 84 7.18 -11.17 2.90
CA ASP A 84 7.56 -10.96 4.30
C ASP A 84 6.82 -9.75 4.90
N GLU A 85 6.66 -8.68 4.13
CA GLU A 85 5.90 -7.47 4.48
C GLU A 85 4.42 -7.78 4.63
N ARG A 86 3.86 -8.59 3.72
CA ARG A 86 2.46 -9.04 3.81
C ARG A 86 2.22 -9.86 5.06
N GLU A 87 3.09 -10.82 5.35
CA GLU A 87 2.98 -11.61 6.58
C GLU A 87 3.21 -10.76 7.84
N ALA A 88 4.06 -9.74 7.78
CA ALA A 88 4.27 -8.82 8.90
C ALA A 88 3.00 -7.99 9.19
N LEU A 89 2.34 -7.48 8.15
CA LEU A 89 1.05 -6.82 8.28
C LEU A 89 0.00 -7.79 8.82
N ASP A 90 -0.14 -8.97 8.20
CA ASP A 90 -1.14 -9.98 8.61
C ASP A 90 -0.94 -10.40 10.07
N ARG A 91 0.30 -10.53 10.56
CA ARG A 91 0.58 -10.81 11.98
C ARG A 91 0.23 -9.64 12.90
N CYS A 92 0.32 -8.40 12.42
CA CYS A 92 -0.04 -7.23 13.21
C CYS A 92 -1.56 -7.08 13.30
N VAL A 93 -2.26 -7.35 12.19
CA VAL A 93 -3.71 -7.20 12.09
C VAL A 93 -4.51 -8.44 12.49
N ASN A 94 -3.90 -9.47 13.07
CA ASN A 94 -4.62 -10.63 13.61
C ASN A 94 -4.49 -10.69 15.13
#